data_AF-A0A1G1JSP1-F1
#
_entry.id   AF-A0A1G1JSP1-F1
#
_cell.length_a   1.000
_cell.length_b   1.000
_cell.length_c   1.000
_cell.angle_alpha   90.00
_cell.angle_beta   90.00
_cell.angle_gamma   90.00
#
_symmetry.space_group_name_H-M   'P 1'
#
loop_
_entity.id
_entity.type
_entity.pdbx_description
1 polymer ?
#
loop_
_entity_poly.entity_id
_entity_poly.type
_entity_poly.pdbx_seq_one_letter_code
_entity_poly.pdbx_strand_id
1 'polypeptide(L)'
;MSVLFFPEGTRSETNEMREFQNGAFKLALKEKKPILPIILDGTRDAIPKGSWIFSRRVDCTLRVLPEIDTSQFKENEFARLKTEAQAKLKI
;
A
#
# COMPACT_ATOMS: atom_id res chain seq x y z
N MET A 1 -16.75 0.88 8.12
CA MET A 1 -16.29 -0.29 7.36
C MET A 1 -14.88 0.00 6.88
N SER A 2 -13.97 -0.96 7.02
CA SER A 2 -12.57 -0.84 6.60
C SER A 2 -12.37 -1.61 5.31
N VAL A 3 -11.55 -1.07 4.40
CA VAL A 3 -11.23 -1.68 3.11
C VAL A 3 -9.72 -1.70 2.94
N LEU A 4 -9.19 -2.80 2.44
CA LEU A 4 -7.77 -2.97 2.14
C LEU A 4 -7.52 -2.74 0.65
N PHE A 5 -6.53 -1.90 0.33
CA PHE A 5 -6.09 -1.65 -1.04
C PHE A 5 -4.61 -2.01 -1.19
N PHE A 6 -4.28 -2.71 -2.28
CA PHE A 6 -2.90 -2.83 -2.77
C PHE A 6 -2.73 -1.85 -3.93
N PRO A 7 -2.19 -0.64 -3.68
CA PRO A 7 -2.21 0.42 -4.67
C PRO A 7 -1.34 0.12 -5.90
N GLU A 8 -0.39 -0.83 -5.83
CA GLU A 8 0.39 -1.29 -6.99
C GLU A 8 -0.42 -2.16 -7.97
N GLY A 9 -1.56 -2.71 -7.53
CA GLY A 9 -2.47 -3.51 -8.36
C GLY A 9 -1.98 -4.93 -8.71
N THR A 10 -0.73 -5.28 -8.38
CA THR A 10 -0.18 -6.62 -8.57
C THR A 10 0.91 -6.90 -7.52
N ARG A 11 1.24 -8.17 -7.29
CA ARG A 11 2.36 -8.55 -6.42
C ARG A 11 3.68 -8.08 -7.04
N SER A 12 4.56 -7.53 -6.22
CA SER A 12 5.90 -7.14 -6.67
C SER A 12 6.76 -8.37 -6.98
N GLU A 13 7.59 -8.22 -8.01
CA GLU A 13 8.62 -9.20 -8.41
C GLU A 13 9.99 -8.82 -7.84
N THR A 14 10.13 -7.58 -7.36
CA THR A 14 11.37 -7.01 -6.82
C THR A 14 11.10 -6.44 -5.42
N ASN A 15 12.12 -5.85 -4.78
CA ASN A 15 11.96 -5.10 -3.52
C ASN A 15 11.57 -3.63 -3.78
N GLU A 16 11.27 -3.27 -5.02
CA GLU A 16 10.93 -1.90 -5.39
C GLU A 16 9.41 -1.75 -5.45
N MET A 17 8.92 -0.63 -4.93
CA MET A 17 7.51 -0.27 -5.05
C MET A 17 7.22 0.28 -6.43
N ARG A 18 6.16 -0.23 -7.07
CA ARG A 18 5.66 0.29 -8.35
C ARG A 18 4.87 1.59 -8.15
N GLU A 19 4.47 2.20 -9.26
CA GLU A 19 3.55 3.33 -9.22
C GLU A 19 2.20 2.92 -8.63
N PHE A 20 1.69 3.76 -7.73
CA PHE A 20 0.39 3.59 -7.14
C PHE A 20 -0.73 4.01 -8.10
N GLN A 21 -1.79 3.21 -8.12
CA GLN A 21 -3.04 3.48 -8.81
C GLN A 21 -3.86 4.54 -8.07
N ASN A 22 -4.62 5.35 -8.81
CA ASN A 22 -5.32 6.52 -8.25
C ASN A 22 -6.59 6.16 -7.47
N GLY A 23 -7.20 5.00 -7.73
CA GLY A 23 -8.56 4.66 -7.27
C GLY A 23 -8.74 4.71 -5.76
N ALA A 24 -7.79 4.14 -5.01
CA ALA A 24 -7.85 4.11 -3.55
C ALA A 24 -7.85 5.52 -2.94
N PHE A 25 -7.01 6.41 -3.46
CA PHE A 25 -6.87 7.79 -2.97
C PHE A 25 -8.08 8.65 -3.31
N LYS A 26 -8.64 8.49 -4.52
CA LYS A 26 -9.90 9.16 -4.90
C LYS A 26 -11.05 8.72 -3.99
N LEU A 27 -11.16 7.42 -3.70
CA LEU A 27 -12.18 6.90 -2.80
C LEU A 27 -12.01 7.43 -1.37
N ALA A 28 -10.79 7.41 -0.84
CA ALA A 28 -10.50 7.90 0.51
C ALA A 28 -10.90 9.37 0.68
N LEU A 29 -10.62 10.22 -0.30
CA LEU A 29 -11.02 11.63 -0.27
C LEU A 29 -12.52 11.82 -0.40
N LYS A 30 -13.17 11.10 -1.33
CA LYS A 30 -14.63 11.15 -1.52
C LYS A 30 -15.38 10.77 -0.25
N GLU A 31 -14.93 9.70 0.42
CA GLU A 31 -15.55 9.17 1.64
C GLU A 31 -15.05 9.86 2.92
N LYS A 32 -14.08 10.78 2.80
CA LYS A 32 -13.43 11.49 3.91
C LYS A 32 -12.93 10.52 4.99
N LYS A 33 -12.24 9.46 4.55
CA LYS A 33 -11.70 8.42 5.43
C LYS A 33 -10.17 8.48 5.49
N PRO A 34 -9.56 8.39 6.68
CA PRO A 34 -8.12 8.35 6.81
C PRO A 34 -7.54 7.12 6.09
N ILE A 35 -6.30 7.24 5.63
CA ILE A 35 -5.55 6.13 5.05
C ILE A 35 -4.58 5.62 6.10
N LEU A 36 -4.58 4.32 6.37
CA LEU A 36 -3.62 3.66 7.25
C LEU A 36 -2.53 2.96 6.40
N PRO A 37 -1.30 3.51 6.32
CA PRO A 37 -0.24 2.88 5.53
C PRO A 37 0.31 1.64 6.26
N ILE A 38 0.44 0.54 5.53
CA ILE A 38 0.96 -0.73 6.05
C ILE A 38 2.07 -1.20 5.11
N ILE A 39 3.25 -1.49 5.68
CA ILE A 39 4.37 -2.08 4.96
C ILE A 39 4.39 -3.59 5.23
N LEU A 40 4.49 -4.37 4.18
CA LEU A 40 4.71 -5.82 4.20
C LEU A 40 6.05 -6.12 3.56
N ASP A 41 6.96 -6.74 4.30
CA ASP A 41 8.28 -7.14 3.82
C ASP A 41 8.52 -8.64 4.06
N GLY A 42 9.30 -9.28 3.19
CA GLY A 42 9.60 -10.72 3.20
C GLY A 42 8.48 -11.65 2.71
N THR A 43 7.22 -11.19 2.64
CA THR A 43 6.07 -12.02 2.25
C THR A 43 6.14 -12.56 0.81
N ARG A 44 6.89 -11.91 -0.09
CA ARG A 44 7.14 -12.38 -1.46
C ARG A 44 7.78 -13.77 -1.46
N ASP A 45 8.68 -14.03 -0.52
CA ASP A 45 9.53 -15.23 -0.54
C ASP A 45 8.75 -16.47 -0.05
N ALA A 46 7.56 -16.28 0.52
CA ALA A 46 6.64 -17.36 0.85
C ALA A 46 6.06 -18.05 -0.38
N ILE A 47 5.58 -17.25 -1.35
CA ILE A 47 5.00 -17.74 -2.60
C ILE A 47 5.36 -16.74 -3.71
N PRO A 48 6.53 -16.91 -4.34
CA PRO A 48 6.93 -16.05 -5.44
C PRO A 48 5.86 -16.02 -6.55
N LYS A 49 5.71 -14.86 -7.20
CA LYS A 49 4.70 -14.69 -8.25
C LYS A 49 4.93 -15.69 -9.38
N GLY A 50 3.87 -16.42 -9.76
CA GLY A 50 3.92 -17.45 -10.79
C GLY A 50 4.50 -18.80 -10.32
N SER A 51 4.92 -18.92 -9.07
CA SER A 51 5.42 -20.15 -8.49
C SER A 51 4.32 -20.95 -7.77
N TRP A 52 4.43 -22.27 -7.83
CA TRP A 52 3.69 -23.22 -6.99
C TRP A 52 4.55 -23.79 -5.85
N ILE A 53 5.79 -23.31 -5.71
CA ILE A 53 6.73 -23.72 -4.67
C ILE A 53 6.53 -22.79 -3.48
N PHE A 54 6.16 -23.39 -2.35
CA PHE A 54 5.96 -22.71 -1.08
C PHE A 54 7.21 -22.88 -0.21
N SER A 55 7.77 -21.76 0.25
CA SER A 55 8.87 -21.79 1.20
C SER A 55 8.38 -22.26 2.57
N ARG A 56 9.09 -23.22 3.19
CA ARG A 56 8.71 -23.77 4.50
C ARG A 56 8.95 -22.80 5.66
N ARG A 57 9.87 -21.85 5.51
CA ARG A 57 10.22 -20.81 6.48
C ARG A 57 10.49 -19.52 5.76
N VAL A 58 9.91 -18.44 6.25
CA VAL A 58 10.05 -17.09 5.71
C VAL A 58 9.96 -16.11 6.87
N ASP A 59 10.89 -15.19 6.92
CA ASP A 59 10.81 -14.07 7.86
C ASP A 59 10.00 -12.96 7.19
N CYS A 60 8.88 -12.60 7.82
CA CYS A 60 8.00 -11.54 7.32
C CYS A 60 7.88 -10.45 8.38
N THR A 61 7.94 -9.20 7.94
CA THR A 61 7.75 -8.05 8.83
C THR A 61 6.53 -7.24 8.37
N LEU A 62 5.66 -6.91 9.33
CA LEU A 62 4.54 -6.00 9.16
C LEU A 62 4.84 -4.72 9.94
N ARG A 63 4.77 -3.56 9.29
CA ARG A 63 4.82 -2.25 9.97
C ARG A 63 3.54 -1.49 9.67
N VAL A 64 2.83 -1.10 10.72
CA VAL A 64 1.68 -0.20 10.64
C VAL A 64 2.19 1.20 10.95
N LEU A 65 1.98 2.13 10.03
CA LEU A 65 2.44 3.50 10.15
C LEU A 65 1.33 4.42 10.68
N PRO A 66 1.67 5.63 11.16
CA PRO A 66 0.66 6.63 11.50
C PRO A 66 -0.28 6.90 10.32
N GLU A 67 -1.56 7.03 10.63
CA GLU A 67 -2.58 7.34 9.64
C GLU A 67 -2.31 8.68 8.93
N ILE A 68 -2.76 8.78 7.69
CA ILE A 68 -2.79 10.01 6.92
C ILE A 68 -4.21 10.52 6.98
N ASP A 69 -4.42 11.61 7.73
CA ASP A 69 -5.71 12.27 7.78
C ASP A 69 -6.04 12.88 6.41
N THR A 70 -7.18 12.50 5.83
CA THR A 70 -7.66 13.05 4.57
C THR A 70 -8.23 14.47 4.68
N SER A 71 -8.52 14.96 5.90
CA SER A 71 -9.13 16.27 6.12
C SER A 71 -8.26 17.44 5.63
N GLN A 72 -6.93 17.24 5.58
CA GLN A 72 -5.95 18.22 5.10
C GLN A 72 -5.85 18.31 3.56
N PHE A 73 -6.65 17.53 2.81
CA PHE A 73 -6.64 17.47 1.35
C PHE A 73 -8.00 17.82 0.77
N LYS A 74 -8.01 18.53 -0.37
CA LYS A 74 -9.20 18.71 -1.22
C LYS A 74 -9.43 17.47 -2.09
N GLU A 75 -10.66 17.27 -2.55
CA GLU A 75 -11.04 16.10 -3.36
C GLU A 75 -10.21 15.92 -4.64
N ASN A 76 -9.78 17.03 -5.26
CA ASN A 76 -8.93 17.02 -6.45
C ASN A 76 -7.42 16.83 -6.15
N GLU A 77 -7.02 16.77 -4.88
CA GLU A 77 -5.62 16.59 -4.44
C GLU A 77 -5.24 15.12 -4.23
N PHE A 78 -5.99 14.18 -4.82
CA PHE A 78 -5.71 12.74 -4.72
C PHE A 78 -4.28 12.39 -5.15
N ALA A 79 -3.71 13.12 -6.12
CA ALA A 79 -2.33 12.90 -6.57
C ALA A 79 -1.31 13.25 -5.47
N ARG A 80 -1.56 14.32 -4.70
CA ARG A 80 -0.72 14.71 -3.56
C ARG A 80 -0.78 13.68 -2.45
N LEU A 81 -2.01 13.24 -2.11
CA LEU A 81 -2.24 12.19 -1.13
C LEU A 81 -1.55 10.87 -1.52
N LYS A 82 -1.62 10.50 -2.81
CA LYS A 82 -0.93 9.34 -3.37
C LYS A 82 0.57 9.41 -3.16
N THR A 83 1.19 10.53 -3.54
CA THR A 83 2.64 10.73 -3.40
C THR A 83 3.07 10.71 -1.93
N GLU A 84 2.30 11.33 -1.03
CA GLU A 84 2.60 11.31 0.41
C GLU A 84 2.51 9.89 0.99
N ALA A 85 1.46 9.14 0.63
CA ALA A 85 1.31 7.75 1.07
C ALA A 85 2.45 6.87 0.56
N GLN A 86 2.85 7.02 -0.71
CA GLN A 86 3.98 6.28 -1.28
C GLN A 86 5.30 6.65 -0.59
N ALA A 87 5.51 7.92 -0.26
CA ALA A 87 6.71 8.39 0.44
C ALA A 87 6.82 7.81 1.87
N LYS A 88 5.70 7.67 2.59
CA LYS A 88 5.68 7.06 3.93
C LYS A 88 6.01 5.57 3.93
N LEU A 89 5.75 4.87 2.82
CA LEU A 89 5.94 3.42 2.70
C LEU A 89 7.36 3.02 2.25
N LYS A 90 8.28 3.98 2.10
CA LYS A 90 9.69 3.67 1.82
C LYS A 90 10.31 2.96 3.04
N ILE A 91 10.92 1.80 2.77
CA ILE A 91 11.64 0.96 3.73
C ILE A 91 13.03 1.54 3.98
#